data_AF-A0A926HQ60-F1
#
_entry.id   AF-A0A926HQ60-F1
#
_cell.length_a   1.000
_cell.length_b   1.000
_cell.length_c   1.000
_cell.angle_alpha   90.00
_cell.angle_beta   90.00
_cell.angle_gamma   90.00
#
_symmetry.space_group_name_H-M   'P 1'
#
loop_
_entity.id
_entity.type
_entity.pdbx_description
1 polymer ?
#
loop_
_entity_poly.entity_id
_entity_poly.type
_entity_poly.pdbx_seq_one_letter_code
_entity_poly.pdbx_strand_id
1 'polypeptide(L)'
;MENIKQWVDKICEVLDDKKALDIETIEIGKLTIIADYFVIASGRSTLQVKALCDELENAMDEAGMPVFRKDGYEGGRWIVMDYGSIIVHLFHTEERQFYDLERLWTDGENRSQYHQQDA
;
A
#
# COMPACT_ATOMS: atom_id res chain seq x y z
N MET A 1 10.02 0.41 -15.75
CA MET A 1 8.67 -0.22 -15.76
C MET A 1 8.70 -1.67 -15.30
N GLU A 2 9.57 -2.54 -15.83
CA GLU A 2 9.62 -3.98 -15.44
C GLU A 2 9.93 -4.20 -13.94
N ASN A 3 10.72 -3.33 -13.34
CA ASN A 3 11.12 -3.42 -11.92
C ASN A 3 10.05 -2.88 -10.94
N ILE A 4 9.25 -1.87 -11.32
CA ILE A 4 8.26 -1.26 -10.41
C ILE A 4 7.12 -2.22 -10.11
N LYS A 5 6.62 -2.95 -11.12
CA LYS A 5 5.55 -3.95 -10.89
C LYS A 5 6.01 -5.06 -9.95
N GLN A 6 7.25 -5.53 -10.07
CA GLN A 6 7.82 -6.50 -9.14
C GLN A 6 7.83 -5.98 -7.70
N TRP A 7 8.15 -4.70 -7.48
CA TRP A 7 8.08 -4.09 -6.16
C TRP A 7 6.64 -3.93 -5.65
N VAL A 8 5.70 -3.54 -6.51
CA VAL A 8 4.27 -3.50 -6.17
C VAL A 8 3.77 -4.88 -5.74
N ASP A 9 4.10 -5.92 -6.51
CA ASP A 9 3.72 -7.31 -6.22
C ASP A 9 4.35 -7.76 -4.89
N LYS A 10 5.63 -7.43 -4.65
CA LYS A 10 6.30 -7.77 -3.40
C LYS A 10 5.65 -7.10 -2.19
N ILE A 11 5.30 -5.82 -2.31
CA ILE A 11 4.58 -5.08 -1.27
C ILE A 11 3.24 -5.75 -0.99
N CYS A 12 2.48 -6.11 -2.03
CA CYS A 12 1.19 -6.76 -1.86
C CYS A 12 1.32 -8.14 -1.20
N GLU A 13 2.31 -8.95 -1.60
CA GLU A 13 2.63 -10.25 -1.00
C GLU A 13 2.89 -10.11 0.51
N VAL A 14 3.77 -9.19 0.92
CA VAL A 14 4.10 -8.96 2.34
C VAL A 14 2.87 -8.56 3.15
N LEU A 15 2.04 -7.66 2.59
CA LEU A 15 0.81 -7.22 3.25
C LEU A 15 -0.21 -8.36 3.39
N ASP A 16 -0.34 -9.20 2.36
CA ASP A 16 -1.25 -10.35 2.34
C ASP A 16 -0.81 -11.47 3.30
N ASP A 17 0.50 -11.74 3.37
CA ASP A 17 1.08 -12.66 4.34
C ASP A 17 0.77 -12.22 5.78
N LYS A 18 0.77 -10.90 6.01
CA LYS A 18 0.39 -10.29 7.28
C LYS A 18 -1.12 -10.07 7.44
N LYS A 19 -1.93 -10.68 6.57
CA LYS A 19 -3.40 -10.69 6.62
C LYS A 19 -4.01 -9.30 6.56
N ALA A 20 -3.43 -8.41 5.76
CA ALA A 20 -4.09 -7.18 5.36
C ALA A 20 -5.36 -7.50 4.58
N LEU A 21 -6.30 -6.56 4.61
CA LEU A 21 -7.58 -6.65 3.94
C LEU A 21 -7.61 -5.75 2.71
N ASP A 22 -8.39 -6.18 1.71
CA ASP A 22 -8.76 -5.40 0.54
C ASP A 22 -7.54 -4.73 -0.12
N ILE A 23 -6.49 -5.51 -0.38
CA ILE A 23 -5.27 -5.00 -0.99
C ILE A 23 -5.55 -4.63 -2.45
N GLU A 24 -5.27 -3.39 -2.79
CA GLU A 24 -5.54 -2.84 -4.12
C GLU A 24 -4.36 -2.02 -4.62
N THR A 25 -4.19 -2.02 -5.94
CA THR A 25 -3.19 -1.21 -6.61
C THR A 25 -3.88 -0.24 -7.56
N ILE A 26 -3.36 0.98 -7.65
CA ILE A 26 -3.86 2.02 -8.55
C ILE A 26 -2.67 2.60 -9.32
N GLU A 27 -2.68 2.50 -10.64
CA GLU A 27 -1.68 3.12 -11.51
C GLU A 27 -1.99 4.62 -11.67
N ILE A 28 -1.21 5.47 -11.02
CA ILE A 28 -1.46 6.92 -10.94
C ILE A 28 -0.45 7.75 -11.73
N GLY A 29 0.58 7.14 -12.31
CA GLY A 29 1.62 7.85 -13.07
C GLY A 29 1.12 8.62 -14.30
N LYS A 30 -0.08 8.29 -14.80
CA LYS A 30 -0.76 9.07 -15.87
C LYS A 30 -1.57 10.25 -15.34
N LEU A 31 -1.91 10.23 -14.05
CA LEU A 31 -2.76 11.22 -13.39
C LEU A 31 -1.93 12.29 -12.66
N THR A 32 -0.73 11.94 -12.18
CA THR A 32 0.13 12.82 -11.40
C THR A 32 1.60 12.46 -11.58
N ILE A 33 2.49 13.42 -11.25
CA ILE A 33 3.94 13.23 -11.25
C ILE A 33 4.49 12.76 -9.89
N ILE A 34 3.62 12.59 -8.89
CA ILE A 34 4.03 12.32 -7.51
C ILE A 34 4.60 10.90 -7.35
N ALA A 35 3.95 9.92 -7.97
CA ALA A 35 4.34 8.50 -7.94
C ALA A 35 3.71 7.77 -9.14
N ASP A 36 4.16 6.53 -9.38
CA ASP A 36 3.64 5.68 -10.44
C ASP A 36 2.47 4.82 -9.95
N TYR A 37 2.54 4.34 -8.70
CA TYR A 37 1.52 3.47 -8.10
C TYR A 37 1.14 3.90 -6.68
N PHE A 38 -0.15 3.73 -6.39
CA PHE A 38 -0.62 3.52 -5.02
C PHE A 38 -0.84 2.05 -4.75
N VAL A 39 -0.46 1.62 -3.55
CA VAL A 39 -0.90 0.36 -2.94
C VAL A 39 -1.74 0.72 -1.73
N ILE A 40 -2.96 0.21 -1.65
CA ILE A 40 -3.90 0.52 -0.58
C ILE A 40 -4.28 -0.79 0.10
N ALA A 41 -4.12 -0.86 1.42
CA ALA A 41 -4.47 -2.02 2.20
C ALA A 41 -5.08 -1.62 3.54
N SER A 42 -5.75 -2.56 4.21
CA SER A 42 -6.45 -2.27 5.46
C SER A 42 -6.16 -3.25 6.59
N GLY A 43 -6.16 -2.72 7.82
CA GLY A 43 -6.18 -3.49 9.06
C GLY A 43 -7.45 -3.23 9.86
N ARG A 44 -7.86 -4.21 10.67
CA ARG A 44 -9.07 -4.18 11.52
C ARG A 44 -8.87 -3.40 12.83
N SER A 45 -7.63 -3.06 13.17
CA SER A 45 -7.29 -2.31 14.38
C SER A 45 -6.02 -1.50 14.16
N THR A 46 -5.81 -0.45 14.95
CA THR A 46 -4.59 0.37 14.88
C THR A 46 -3.32 -0.45 15.15
N LEU A 47 -3.41 -1.46 16.00
CA LEU A 47 -2.32 -2.39 16.26
C LEU A 47 -1.98 -3.22 15.01
N GLN A 48 -2.99 -3.72 14.29
CA GLN A 48 -2.75 -4.44 13.04
C GLN A 48 -2.14 -3.51 11.98
N VAL A 49 -2.64 -2.28 11.84
CA VAL A 49 -2.11 -1.30 10.87
C VAL A 49 -0.64 -0.99 11.15
N LYS A 50 -0.26 -0.79 12.42
CA LYS A 50 1.16 -0.65 12.83
C LYS A 50 1.97 -1.90 12.52
N ALA A 51 1.45 -3.08 12.82
CA ALA A 51 2.13 -4.34 12.52
C ALA A 51 2.32 -4.58 11.01
N LEU A 52 1.36 -4.17 10.17
CA LEU A 52 1.51 -4.17 8.71
C LEU A 52 2.63 -3.24 8.27
N CYS A 53 2.67 -2.03 8.85
CA CYS A 53 3.71 -1.06 8.55
C CYS A 53 5.11 -1.56 8.92
N ASP A 54 5.28 -2.11 10.12
CA ASP A 54 6.57 -2.59 10.61
C ASP A 54 7.05 -3.81 9.80
N GLU A 55 6.14 -4.74 9.47
CA GLU A 55 6.45 -5.89 8.62
C GLU A 55 6.90 -5.45 7.23
N LEU A 56 6.15 -4.53 6.61
CA LEU A 56 6.45 -4.05 5.26
C LEU A 56 7.78 -3.28 5.22
N GLU A 57 8.05 -2.45 6.22
CA GLU A 57 9.31 -1.73 6.34
C GLU A 57 10.50 -2.71 6.40
N ASN A 58 10.43 -3.70 7.29
CA ASN A 58 11.49 -4.70 7.44
C ASN A 58 11.71 -5.52 6.15
N ALA A 59 10.63 -6.06 5.58
CA ALA A 59 10.73 -6.91 4.40
C ALA A 59 11.27 -6.17 3.16
N MET A 60 10.89 -4.89 2.99
CA MET A 60 11.36 -4.08 1.87
C MET A 60 12.80 -3.60 2.08
N ASP A 61 13.20 -3.30 3.31
CA ASP A 61 14.59 -2.97 3.65
C ASP A 61 15.52 -4.18 3.37
N GLU A 62 15.13 -5.39 3.80
CA GLU A 62 15.86 -6.63 3.52
C GLU A 62 15.96 -6.92 2.01
N ALA A 63 14.93 -6.56 1.23
CA ALA A 63 14.94 -6.68 -0.22
C ALA A 63 15.78 -5.60 -0.93
N GLY A 64 16.27 -4.59 -0.21
CA GLY A 64 17.09 -3.51 -0.75
C GLY A 64 16.30 -2.30 -1.27
N MET A 65 15.05 -2.14 -0.85
CA MET A 65 14.18 -0.99 -1.15
C MET A 65 13.69 -0.34 0.16
N PRO A 66 14.56 0.40 0.88
CA PRO A 66 14.18 1.03 2.14
C PRO A 66 13.10 2.10 1.93
N VAL A 67 12.23 2.27 2.93
CA VAL A 67 11.24 3.34 2.95
C VAL A 67 11.92 4.71 3.04
N PHE A 68 11.52 5.67 2.22
CA PHE A 68 12.06 7.03 2.28
C PHE A 68 11.40 7.84 3.39
N ARG A 69 10.10 7.67 3.58
CA ARG A 69 9.33 8.40 4.57
C ARG A 69 8.14 7.61 5.05
N LYS A 70 7.83 7.76 6.34
CA LYS A 70 6.67 7.19 7.00
C LYS A 70 5.94 8.27 7.79
N ASP A 71 4.66 8.43 7.53
CA ASP A 71 3.80 9.40 8.21
C ASP A 71 2.58 8.70 8.85
N GLY A 72 2.09 9.23 9.98
CA GLY A 72 0.87 8.74 10.64
C GLY A 72 1.03 7.50 11.54
N TYR A 73 2.26 6.97 11.68
CA TYR A 73 2.54 5.76 12.47
C TYR A 73 1.98 5.83 13.88
N GLU A 74 2.25 6.90 14.63
CA GLU A 74 1.80 7.06 16.02
C GLU A 74 0.29 6.82 16.21
N GLY A 75 -0.53 7.34 15.30
CA GLY A 75 -1.99 7.16 15.34
C GLY A 75 -2.44 5.78 14.87
N GLY A 76 -1.76 5.18 13.89
CA GLY A 76 -2.08 3.85 13.35
C GLY A 76 -3.46 3.74 12.69
N ARG A 77 -4.12 4.87 12.42
CA ARG A 77 -5.43 4.92 11.75
C ARG A 77 -5.27 5.10 10.24
N TRP A 78 -4.23 5.81 9.83
CA TRP A 78 -3.78 5.92 8.45
C TRP A 78 -2.27 6.14 8.46
N ILE A 79 -1.54 5.18 7.92
CA ILE A 79 -0.10 5.25 7.74
C ILE A 79 0.20 5.38 6.25
N VAL A 80 1.08 6.29 5.89
CA VAL A 80 1.58 6.46 4.53
C VAL A 80 3.06 6.12 4.51
N MET A 81 3.46 5.22 3.60
CA MET A 81 4.85 4.83 3.38
C MET A 81 5.26 5.20 1.96
N ASP A 82 6.27 6.03 1.84
CA ASP A 82 6.78 6.59 0.58
C ASP A 82 8.04 5.81 0.16
N TYR A 83 7.95 5.10 -0.97
CA TYR A 83 9.07 4.41 -1.63
C TYR A 83 9.46 5.11 -2.96
N GLY A 84 9.07 6.37 -3.14
CA GLY A 84 9.32 7.16 -4.34
C GLY A 84 8.27 6.88 -5.42
N SER A 85 8.53 5.89 -6.28
CA SER A 85 7.60 5.50 -7.36
C SER A 85 6.34 4.79 -6.84
N ILE A 86 6.34 4.33 -5.59
CA ILE A 86 5.23 3.62 -4.98
C ILE A 86 4.92 4.28 -3.63
N ILE A 87 3.65 4.62 -3.42
CA ILE A 87 3.15 5.09 -2.12
C ILE A 87 2.17 4.06 -1.59
N VAL A 88 2.41 3.60 -0.37
CA VAL A 88 1.58 2.60 0.30
C VAL A 88 0.72 3.30 1.35
N HIS A 89 -0.60 3.12 1.25
CA HIS A 89 -1.56 3.59 2.23
C HIS A 89 -2.09 2.41 3.05
N LEU A 90 -1.72 2.38 4.33
CA LEU A 90 -2.22 1.41 5.28
C LEU A 90 -3.30 2.07 6.13
N PHE A 91 -4.53 1.64 5.93
CA PHE A 91 -5.69 2.20 6.61
C PHE A 91 -6.19 1.29 7.73
N HIS A 92 -6.73 1.90 8.77
CA HIS A 92 -7.78 1.27 9.54
C HIS A 92 -9.08 1.26 8.72
N THR A 93 -9.88 0.19 8.80
CA THR A 93 -11.05 0.00 7.92
C THR A 93 -12.06 1.15 7.97
N GLU A 94 -12.25 1.78 9.14
CA GLU A 94 -13.15 2.94 9.28
C GLU A 94 -12.63 4.17 8.52
N GLU A 95 -11.33 4.46 8.59
CA GLU A 95 -10.69 5.58 7.88
C GLU A 95 -10.76 5.40 6.37
N ARG A 96 -10.50 4.19 5.88
CA ARG A 96 -10.60 3.91 4.44
C ARG A 96 -11.99 4.20 3.91
N GLN A 97 -13.03 3.78 4.64
CA GLN A 97 -14.43 4.05 4.27
C GLN A 97 -14.77 5.54 4.33
N PHE A 98 -14.21 6.26 5.31
CA PHE A 98 -14.45 7.69 5.45
C PHE A 98 -13.77 8.52 4.35
N TYR A 99 -12.51 8.25 4.05
CA TYR A 99 -11.73 9.01 3.08
C TYR A 99 -11.99 8.58 1.63
N ASP A 100 -12.26 7.28 1.39
CA ASP A 100 -12.60 6.71 0.08
C ASP A 100 -11.61 7.18 -1.02
N LEU A 101 -10.32 7.11 -0.69
CA LEU A 101 -9.23 7.70 -1.47
C LEU A 101 -9.20 7.16 -2.90
N GLU A 102 -9.55 5.89 -3.07
CA GLU A 102 -9.63 5.19 -4.34
C GLU A 102 -10.48 5.95 -5.36
N ARG A 103 -11.59 6.56 -4.94
CA ARG A 103 -12.46 7.32 -5.86
C ARG A 103 -11.80 8.55 -6.45
N LEU A 104 -10.82 9.13 -5.76
CA LEU A 104 -10.11 10.32 -6.24
C LEU A 104 -9.08 9.98 -7.31
N TRP A 105 -8.57 8.75 -7.32
CA TRP A 105 -7.44 8.33 -8.15
C TRP A 105 -7.78 7.24 -9.16
N THR A 106 -9.04 6.79 -9.21
CA THR A 106 -9.50 5.80 -10.19
C THR A 106 -10.09 6.51 -11.41
N ASP A 107 -9.61 6.17 -12.61
CA ASP A 107 -10.14 6.65 -13.89
C ASP A 107 -11.06 5.62 -14.59
N GLY A 108 -11.24 4.45 -13.97
CA GLY A 108 -12.11 3.36 -14.42
C GLY A 108 -11.33 2.13 -14.89
N GLU A 109 -10.07 2.28 -15.29
CA GLU A 109 -9.25 1.18 -15.85
C GLU A 109 -7.91 0.99 -15.12
N ASN A 110 -7.52 1.96 -14.28
CA ASN A 110 -6.21 1.96 -13.62
C ASN A 110 -6.17 1.31 -12.22
N ARG A 111 -7.25 0.67 -11.76
CA ARG A 111 -7.36 0.03 -10.43
C ARG A 111 -7.42 -1.49 -10.56
N SER A 112 -6.71 -2.21 -9.71
CA SER A 112 -6.71 -3.68 -9.64
C SER A 112 -6.76 -4.18 -8.20
N GLN A 113 -7.53 -5.23 -7.95
CA GLN A 113 -7.51 -5.93 -6.67
C GLN A 113 -6.44 -7.01 -6.68
N TYR A 114 -5.63 -7.04 -5.63
CA TYR A 114 -4.64 -8.09 -5.43
C TYR A 114 -5.36 -9.39 -5.03
N HIS A 115 -5.07 -10.46 -5.76
CA HIS A 115 -5.51 -11.80 -5.43
C HIS A 115 -4.26 -12.66 -5.39
N GLN A 116 -3.99 -13.29 -4.25
CA GLN A 116 -2.94 -14.30 -4.16
C GLN A 116 -3.29 -15.38 -5.18
N GLN A 117 -2.42 -15.63 -6.16
CA GLN A 117 -2.59 -16.81 -7.02
C GLN A 117 -2.42 -18.01 -6.09
N ASP A 118 -3.50 -18.73 -5.82
CA ASP A 118 -3.46 -20.00 -5.10
C ASP A 118 -2.40 -20.89 -5.77
N ALA A 119 -1.34 -21.18 -5.02
CA ALA A 119 -0.22 -22.03 -5.46
C ALA A 119 -0.65 -23.48 -5.69
#